data_AF-A0A410G479-F1
#
_entry.id   AF-A0A410G479-F1
#
_cell.length_a   1.000
_cell.length_b   1.000
_cell.length_c   1.000
_cell.angle_alpha   90.00
_cell.angle_beta   90.00
_cell.angle_gamma   90.00
#
_symmetry.space_group_name_H-M   'P 1'
#
loop_
_entity.id
_entity.type
_entity.pdbx_description
1 polymer ?
#
loop_
_entity_poly.entity_id
_entity_poly.type
_entity_poly.pdbx_seq_one_letter_code
_entity_poly.pdbx_strand_id
1 'polypeptide(L)'
;METMLKDWKLLKTGQLVGDFEGFNESKIYELTDGSFYYQTEDKFHHCEMPDPVLKIYTDGTKQILVPEGLNDYTEIQETTAFRCKVMNDFRGWSGDTIFELENGEWWKQDQYEFKYFYSYRPSVVIAKVGDCHILHVNGRNIRVKRLK
;
A
#
# COMPACT_ATOMS: atom_id res chain seq x y z
N MET A 1 -23.94 4.03 2.67
CA MET A 1 -22.99 3.46 3.65
C MET A 1 -23.66 2.92 4.92
N GLU A 2 -24.52 3.66 5.61
CA GLU A 2 -25.04 3.28 6.95
C GLU A 2 -25.74 1.91 7.03
N THR A 3 -26.48 1.49 6.00
CA THR A 3 -27.11 0.15 5.95
C THR A 3 -26.11 -0.98 5.72
N MET A 4 -24.98 -0.70 5.07
CA MET A 4 -23.94 -1.67 4.73
C MET A 4 -23.02 -1.97 5.91
N LEU A 5 -22.82 -0.99 6.80
CA LEU A 5 -21.97 -1.11 8.00
C LEU A 5 -22.74 -1.57 9.24
N LYS A 6 -24.01 -1.98 9.11
CA LYS A 6 -24.85 -2.35 10.26
C LYS A 6 -24.23 -3.44 11.16
N ASP A 7 -23.56 -4.41 10.55
CA ASP A 7 -22.92 -5.54 11.25
C ASP A 7 -21.41 -5.33 11.43
N TRP A 8 -20.91 -4.13 11.13
CA TRP A 8 -19.50 -3.77 11.16
C TRP A 8 -19.19 -2.89 12.38
N LYS A 9 -18.22 -3.29 13.19
CA LYS A 9 -17.70 -2.52 14.32
C LYS A 9 -16.50 -1.68 13.90
N LEU A 10 -16.52 -0.39 14.21
CA LEU A 10 -15.34 0.47 14.05
C LEU A 10 -14.21 -0.02 14.95
N LEU A 11 -13.08 -0.38 14.36
CA LEU A 11 -11.86 -0.76 15.06
C LEU A 11 -10.93 0.44 15.27
N LYS A 12 -10.80 1.26 14.23
CA LYS A 12 -9.79 2.32 14.20
C LYS A 12 -10.19 3.47 13.29
N THR A 13 -9.67 4.64 13.61
CA THR A 13 -9.70 5.82 12.74
C THR A 13 -8.30 6.41 12.72
N GLY A 14 -7.82 6.82 11.55
CA GLY A 14 -6.50 7.44 11.42
C GLY A 14 -6.37 8.21 10.12
N GLN A 15 -5.44 9.16 10.11
CA GLN A 15 -5.15 10.01 8.97
C GLN A 15 -4.27 9.25 7.96
N LEU A 16 -4.62 9.23 6.67
CA LEU A 16 -3.75 8.65 5.64
C LEU A 16 -2.50 9.52 5.49
N VAL A 17 -1.36 8.87 5.25
CA VAL A 17 -0.12 9.53 4.83
C VAL A 17 -0.17 9.74 3.32
N GLY A 18 -0.42 10.99 2.91
CA GLY A 18 -0.53 11.40 1.51
C GLY A 18 -1.94 11.25 0.95
N ASP A 19 -2.06 11.42 -0.36
CA ASP A 19 -3.34 11.42 -1.05
C ASP A 19 -3.87 10.00 -1.27
N PHE A 20 -5.19 9.87 -1.22
CA PHE A 20 -5.88 8.65 -1.65
C PHE A 20 -6.26 8.79 -3.12
N GLU A 21 -5.59 8.00 -3.96
CA GLU A 21 -5.74 7.98 -5.43
C GLU A 21 -6.75 6.91 -5.92
N GLY A 22 -7.53 6.35 -4.99
CA GLY A 22 -8.48 5.27 -5.25
C GLY A 22 -7.96 3.87 -4.91
N PHE A 23 -8.82 2.88 -5.08
CA PHE A 23 -8.53 1.46 -4.79
C PHE A 23 -7.81 0.72 -5.94
N ASN A 24 -7.60 1.37 -7.08
CA ASN A 24 -6.99 0.78 -8.28
C ASN A 24 -5.46 0.92 -8.33
N GLU A 25 -4.88 1.94 -7.68
CA GLU A 25 -3.46 2.29 -7.83
C GLU A 25 -2.61 1.86 -6.64
N SER A 26 -3.07 2.13 -5.42
CA SER A 26 -2.33 1.76 -4.21
C SER A 26 -2.91 0.52 -3.54
N LYS A 27 -2.03 -0.43 -3.22
CA LYS A 27 -2.41 -1.62 -2.42
C LYS A 27 -2.01 -1.49 -0.96
N ILE A 28 -1.30 -0.42 -0.57
CA ILE A 28 -0.78 -0.24 0.77
C ILE A 28 -1.19 1.15 1.28
N TYR A 29 -1.84 1.16 2.43
CA TYR A 29 -2.28 2.36 3.13
C TYR A 29 -1.46 2.51 4.41
N GLU A 30 -0.75 3.62 4.55
CA GLU A 30 -0.03 4.00 5.76
C GLU A 30 -0.84 5.06 6.50
N LEU A 31 -1.10 4.84 7.79
CA LEU A 31 -1.68 5.86 8.64
C LEU A 31 -0.58 6.64 9.37
N THR A 32 -0.84 7.89 9.74
CA THR A 32 0.13 8.77 10.41
C THR A 32 0.62 8.25 11.77
N ASP A 33 -0.05 7.25 12.34
CA ASP A 33 0.38 6.57 13.56
C ASP A 33 1.38 5.42 13.32
N GLY A 34 1.77 5.19 12.07
CA GLY A 34 2.73 4.18 11.66
C GLY A 34 2.12 2.79 11.42
N SER A 35 0.79 2.64 11.49
CA SER A 35 0.13 1.39 11.09
C SER A 35 -0.04 1.29 9.57
N PHE A 36 0.04 0.06 9.06
CA PHE A 36 -0.04 -0.24 7.63
C PHE A 36 -1.12 -1.28 7.34
N TYR A 37 -1.83 -1.07 6.23
CA TYR A 37 -2.89 -1.94 5.77
C TYR A 37 -2.70 -2.27 4.31
N TYR A 38 -2.84 -3.55 3.96
CA TYR A 38 -2.75 -4.05 2.59
C TYR A 38 -4.14 -4.38 2.06
N GLN A 39 -4.47 -3.89 0.86
CA GLN A 39 -5.70 -4.20 0.14
C GLN A 39 -5.66 -5.64 -0.40
N THR A 40 -6.65 -6.46 -0.02
CA THR A 40 -6.62 -7.90 -0.36
C THR A 40 -7.27 -8.25 -1.70
N GLU A 41 -8.09 -7.34 -2.26
CA GLU A 41 -8.80 -7.54 -3.51
C GLU A 41 -8.42 -6.49 -4.56
N ASP A 42 -8.48 -6.84 -5.84
CA ASP A 42 -8.37 -5.86 -6.90
C ASP A 42 -9.72 -5.14 -7.04
N LYS A 43 -9.70 -3.81 -6.99
CA LYS A 43 -10.91 -2.99 -7.06
C LYS A 43 -10.70 -1.77 -7.93
N PHE A 44 -11.58 -1.61 -8.92
CA PHE A 44 -11.58 -0.46 -9.81
C PHE A 44 -12.40 0.68 -9.22
N HIS A 45 -11.73 1.57 -8.50
CA HIS A 45 -12.28 2.86 -8.09
C HIS A 45 -11.15 3.87 -8.14
N HIS A 46 -11.26 4.90 -8.98
CA HIS A 46 -10.29 5.98 -9.04
C HIS A 46 -10.95 7.26 -8.55
N CYS A 47 -10.28 7.95 -7.64
CA CYS A 47 -10.64 9.26 -7.15
C CYS A 47 -9.40 9.90 -6.53
N GLU A 48 -9.37 11.22 -6.44
CA GLU A 48 -8.34 11.91 -5.69
C GLU A 48 -8.99 12.52 -4.44
N MET A 49 -8.50 12.11 -3.28
CA MET A 49 -8.87 12.71 -2.00
C MET A 49 -7.59 13.10 -1.29
N PRO A 50 -7.34 14.39 -1.03
CA PRO A 50 -6.14 14.82 -0.34
C PRO A 50 -6.24 14.44 1.13
N ASP A 51 -5.20 13.76 1.63
CA ASP A 51 -5.05 13.35 3.02
C ASP A 51 -6.39 12.99 3.72
N PRO A 52 -7.12 11.93 3.31
CA PRO A 52 -8.37 11.59 3.94
C PRO A 52 -8.18 10.88 5.28
N VAL A 53 -9.16 11.03 6.15
CA VAL A 53 -9.30 10.16 7.33
C VAL A 53 -9.80 8.80 6.87
N LEU A 54 -9.14 7.74 7.31
CA LEU A 54 -9.55 6.37 7.05
C LEU A 54 -10.20 5.76 8.29
N LYS A 55 -11.33 5.11 8.09
CA LYS A 55 -12.04 4.34 9.11
C LYS A 55 -11.91 2.86 8.81
N ILE A 56 -11.46 2.09 9.79
CA ILE A 56 -11.27 0.65 9.68
C ILE A 56 -12.35 -0.03 10.50
N TYR A 57 -13.09 -0.92 9.85
CA TYR A 57 -14.16 -1.67 10.47
C TYR A 57 -13.86 -3.18 10.43
N THR A 58 -14.52 -3.94 11.32
CA THR A 58 -14.52 -5.40 11.29
C THR A 58 -15.90 -5.98 11.53
N ASP A 59 -16.19 -7.12 10.92
CA ASP A 59 -17.33 -7.99 11.25
C ASP A 59 -16.91 -9.17 12.16
N GLY A 60 -15.65 -9.18 12.64
CA GLY A 60 -15.03 -10.26 13.41
C GLY A 60 -14.26 -11.28 12.58
N THR A 61 -14.46 -11.33 11.26
CA THR A 61 -13.75 -12.21 10.33
C THR A 61 -12.88 -11.42 9.36
N LYS A 62 -13.42 -10.33 8.84
CA LYS A 62 -12.79 -9.46 7.84
C LYS A 62 -12.56 -8.07 8.41
N GLN A 63 -11.69 -7.34 7.75
CA GLN A 63 -11.52 -5.91 7.97
C GLN A 63 -11.72 -5.16 6.66
N ILE A 64 -12.35 -4.00 6.74
CA ILE A 64 -12.52 -3.10 5.61
C ILE A 64 -12.01 -1.71 5.96
N LEU A 65 -11.52 -1.01 4.95
CA LEU A 65 -11.11 0.37 5.00
C LEU A 65 -12.12 1.22 4.26
N VAL A 66 -12.52 2.33 4.88
CA VAL A 66 -13.50 3.28 4.37
C VAL A 66 -12.91 4.68 4.48
N PRO A 67 -12.56 5.34 3.36
CA PRO A 67 -12.17 6.74 3.38
C PRO A 67 -13.36 7.63 3.75
N GLU A 68 -13.14 8.57 4.67
CA GLU A 68 -14.19 9.50 5.10
C GLU A 68 -14.63 10.41 3.95
N GLY A 69 -15.94 10.46 3.72
CA GLY A 69 -16.53 11.17 2.56
C GLY A 69 -16.65 10.31 1.29
N LEU A 70 -16.05 9.12 1.25
CA LEU A 70 -16.20 8.19 0.14
C LEU A 70 -17.28 7.16 0.43
N ASN A 71 -18.34 7.06 -0.38
CA ASN A 71 -19.34 5.99 -0.24
C ASN A 71 -18.88 4.66 -0.89
N ASP A 72 -17.66 4.24 -0.56
CA ASP A 72 -17.04 3.00 -1.03
C ASP A 72 -16.01 2.49 -0.01
N TYR A 73 -15.59 1.23 -0.15
CA TYR A 73 -14.69 0.55 0.79
C TYR A 73 -13.85 -0.51 0.09
N THR A 74 -12.83 -1.05 0.76
CA THR A 74 -12.13 -2.24 0.27
C THR A 74 -11.78 -3.17 1.42
N GLU A 75 -11.72 -4.48 1.15
CA GLU A 75 -11.17 -5.43 2.12
C GLU A 75 -9.66 -5.21 2.31
N ILE A 76 -9.22 -5.26 3.57
CA ILE A 76 -7.85 -5.03 3.96
C ILE A 76 -7.37 -6.06 4.99
N GLN A 77 -6.04 -6.15 5.12
CA GLN A 77 -5.37 -6.82 6.23
C GLN A 77 -4.32 -5.87 6.83
N GLU A 78 -4.25 -5.81 8.15
CA GLU A 78 -3.13 -5.17 8.83
C GLU A 78 -1.82 -5.92 8.50
N THR A 79 -0.76 -5.18 8.25
CA THR A 79 0.53 -5.74 7.80
C THR A 79 1.71 -5.04 8.49
N THR A 80 2.83 -5.77 8.60
CA THR A 80 4.12 -5.15 8.92
C THR A 80 4.70 -4.55 7.65
N ALA A 81 5.00 -3.26 7.68
CA ALA A 81 5.68 -2.59 6.59
C ALA A 81 6.62 -1.50 7.11
N PHE A 82 7.43 -0.96 6.20
CA PHE A 82 8.23 0.24 6.46
C PHE A 82 8.32 1.10 5.21
N ARG A 83 8.46 2.41 5.43
CA ARG A 83 8.75 3.40 4.38
C ARG A 83 10.24 3.69 4.33
N CYS A 84 10.79 3.82 3.13
CA CYS A 84 12.18 4.20 2.89
C CYS A 84 12.29 4.95 1.55
N LYS A 85 13.51 5.34 1.13
CA LYS A 85 13.77 5.81 -0.23
C LYS A 85 14.73 4.91 -0.96
N VAL A 86 14.54 4.80 -2.28
CA VAL A 86 15.58 4.28 -3.16
C VAL A 86 16.78 5.22 -3.11
N MET A 87 17.98 4.63 -3.00
CA MET A 87 19.23 5.35 -2.80
C MET A 87 19.55 6.29 -3.98
N ASN A 88 19.27 5.85 -5.21
CA ASN A 88 19.68 6.51 -6.46
C ASN A 88 18.49 6.79 -7.41
N ASP A 89 18.77 7.19 -8.65
CA ASP A 89 17.75 7.28 -9.69
C ASP A 89 17.13 5.90 -9.95
N PHE A 90 15.83 5.90 -10.20
CA PHE A 90 15.06 4.70 -10.41
C PHE A 90 14.34 4.77 -11.74
N ARG A 91 14.47 3.72 -12.56
CA ARG A 91 13.93 3.66 -13.93
C ARG A 91 12.84 2.61 -14.08
N GLY A 92 12.25 2.18 -12.97
CA GLY A 92 11.32 1.06 -12.90
C GLY A 92 12.05 -0.28 -12.82
N TRP A 93 11.44 -1.35 -13.32
CA TRP A 93 11.93 -2.73 -13.20
C TRP A 93 11.91 -3.53 -14.50
N SER A 94 12.75 -4.56 -14.58
CA SER A 94 13.00 -5.33 -15.80
C SER A 94 12.91 -6.86 -15.66
N GLY A 95 12.57 -7.37 -14.49
CA GLY A 95 12.56 -8.80 -14.15
C GLY A 95 13.65 -9.20 -13.14
N ASP A 96 14.76 -8.47 -13.11
CA ASP A 96 15.93 -8.77 -12.28
C ASP A 96 16.39 -7.56 -11.43
N THR A 97 15.53 -6.56 -11.30
CA THR A 97 15.87 -5.28 -10.68
C THR A 97 16.19 -5.44 -9.19
N ILE A 98 17.27 -4.80 -8.75
CA ILE A 98 17.67 -4.66 -7.35
C ILE A 98 17.35 -3.24 -6.89
N PHE A 99 16.70 -3.15 -5.73
CA PHE A 99 16.36 -1.92 -5.04
C PHE A 99 17.31 -1.75 -3.86
N GLU A 100 18.25 -0.81 -3.99
CA GLU A 100 19.10 -0.36 -2.89
C GLU A 100 18.36 0.77 -2.15
N LEU A 101 18.15 0.59 -0.85
CA LEU A 101 17.41 1.52 -0.01
C LEU A 101 18.36 2.32 0.88
N GLU A 102 17.98 3.55 1.23
CA GLU A 102 18.82 4.43 2.06
C GLU A 102 19.04 3.93 3.50
N ASN A 103 18.23 2.98 3.97
CA ASN A 103 18.43 2.30 5.24
C ASN A 103 19.45 1.14 5.16
N GLY A 104 20.09 0.94 4.00
CA GLY A 104 21.08 -0.11 3.77
C GLY A 104 20.47 -1.46 3.39
N GLU A 105 19.15 -1.59 3.28
CA GLU A 105 18.53 -2.84 2.82
C GLU A 105 18.53 -2.97 1.30
N TRP A 106 18.69 -4.21 0.85
CA TRP A 106 18.72 -4.57 -0.57
C TRP A 106 17.56 -5.53 -0.85
N TRP A 107 16.80 -5.25 -1.90
CA TRP A 107 15.65 -6.06 -2.29
C TRP A 107 15.75 -6.40 -3.77
N LYS A 108 15.40 -7.63 -4.16
CA LYS A 108 15.35 -8.05 -5.56
C LYS A 108 13.93 -8.35 -5.97
N GLN A 109 13.57 -7.97 -7.19
CA GLN A 109 12.34 -8.42 -7.84
C GLN A 109 12.23 -9.96 -7.81
N ASP A 110 11.04 -10.45 -7.47
CA ASP A 110 10.77 -11.88 -7.26
C ASP A 110 9.88 -12.50 -8.36
N GLN A 111 9.42 -11.71 -9.30
CA GLN A 111 8.63 -12.17 -10.44
C GLN A 111 8.95 -11.36 -11.68
N TYR A 112 8.90 -12.00 -12.85
CA TYR A 112 9.10 -11.29 -14.10
C TYR A 112 7.94 -10.30 -14.33
N GLU A 113 8.30 -9.03 -14.39
CA GLU A 113 7.47 -7.93 -14.85
C GLU A 113 8.42 -6.88 -15.41
N PHE A 114 8.05 -6.22 -16.50
CA PHE A 114 8.79 -5.09 -17.04
C PHE A 114 7.94 -3.83 -16.91
N LYS A 115 8.55 -2.77 -16.36
CA LYS A 115 7.91 -1.46 -16.26
C LYS A 115 8.96 -0.37 -16.25
N TYR A 116 8.91 0.53 -17.22
CA TYR A 116 9.79 1.69 -17.28
C TYR A 116 9.09 2.94 -16.76
N PHE A 117 9.75 3.66 -15.86
CA PHE A 117 9.38 5.01 -15.45
C PHE A 117 10.54 5.64 -14.68
N TYR A 118 10.82 6.92 -14.92
CA TYR A 118 11.85 7.63 -14.19
C TYR A 118 11.31 8.21 -12.90
N SER A 119 12.07 8.06 -11.81
CA SER A 119 11.87 8.79 -10.57
C SER A 119 13.21 9.01 -9.88
N TYR A 120 13.46 10.23 -9.42
CA TYR A 120 14.66 10.54 -8.65
C TYR A 120 14.44 10.18 -7.18
N ARG A 121 15.21 9.20 -6.66
CA ARG A 121 15.16 8.75 -5.25
C ARG A 121 13.74 8.61 -4.67
N PRO A 122 12.83 7.85 -5.33
CA PRO A 122 11.44 7.75 -4.90
C PRO A 122 11.31 7.18 -3.48
N SER A 123 10.26 7.62 -2.78
CA SER A 123 9.77 6.94 -1.59
C SER A 123 9.18 5.59 -1.97
N VAL A 124 9.49 4.57 -1.18
CA VAL A 124 8.97 3.22 -1.31
C VAL A 124 8.39 2.74 0.01
N VAL A 125 7.39 1.87 -0.05
CA VAL A 125 6.89 1.13 1.10
C VAL A 125 7.09 -0.35 0.82
N ILE A 126 7.69 -1.09 1.76
CA ILE A 126 7.83 -2.54 1.68
C ILE A 126 6.95 -3.16 2.75
N ALA A 127 5.93 -3.91 2.32
CA ALA A 127 4.99 -4.60 3.19
C ALA A 127 5.12 -6.13 3.08
N LYS A 128 4.91 -6.82 4.20
CA LYS A 128 4.82 -8.28 4.25
C LYS A 128 3.38 -8.73 3.99
N VAL A 129 3.16 -9.50 2.93
CA VAL A 129 1.84 -9.99 2.54
C VAL A 129 1.89 -11.52 2.47
N GLY A 130 1.36 -12.17 3.50
CA GLY A 130 1.55 -13.61 3.70
C GLY A 130 3.04 -13.97 3.78
N ASP A 131 3.49 -14.86 2.90
CA ASP A 131 4.89 -15.32 2.81
C ASP A 131 5.75 -14.49 1.84
N CYS A 132 5.19 -13.44 1.23
CA CYS A 132 5.87 -12.60 0.24
C CYS A 132 6.04 -11.16 0.76
N HIS A 133 6.87 -10.38 0.04
CA HIS A 133 6.96 -8.94 0.25
C HIS A 133 6.54 -8.21 -1.01
N ILE A 134 5.84 -7.09 -0.83
CA ILE A 134 5.45 -6.18 -1.90
C ILE A 134 6.19 -4.86 -1.68
N LEU A 135 6.88 -4.41 -2.72
CA LEU A 135 7.41 -3.05 -2.80
C LEU A 135 6.38 -2.20 -3.56
N HIS A 136 5.93 -1.14 -2.92
CA HIS A 136 5.10 -0.10 -3.53
C HIS A 136 5.92 1.15 -3.81
N VAL A 137 5.77 1.71 -5.01
CA VAL A 137 6.44 2.94 -5.45
C VAL A 137 5.61 3.64 -6.51
N ASN A 138 5.31 4.92 -6.30
CA ASN A 138 4.56 5.77 -7.23
C ASN A 138 3.31 5.07 -7.82
N GLY A 139 2.39 4.57 -6.99
CA GLY A 139 1.15 3.92 -7.48
C GLY A 139 1.37 2.56 -8.15
N ARG A 140 2.52 1.92 -7.96
CA ARG A 140 2.88 0.65 -8.61
C ARG A 140 3.44 -0.32 -7.59
N ASN A 141 3.18 -1.62 -7.81
CA ASN A 141 3.52 -2.68 -6.86
C ASN A 141 4.31 -3.77 -7.57
N ILE A 142 5.31 -4.33 -6.90
CA ILE A 142 6.06 -5.49 -7.41
C ILE A 142 6.45 -6.42 -6.25
N ARG A 143 6.39 -7.73 -6.48
CA ARG A 143 6.90 -8.71 -5.51
C ARG A 143 8.41 -8.63 -5.41
N VAL A 144 8.92 -8.64 -4.19
CA VAL A 144 10.34 -8.58 -3.90
C VAL A 144 10.75 -9.61 -2.85
N LYS A 145 12.03 -9.97 -2.86
CA LYS A 145 12.70 -10.72 -1.81
C LYS A 145 13.87 -9.92 -1.28
N ARG A 146 14.05 -9.94 0.04
CA ARG A 146 15.19 -9.31 0.69
C ARG A 146 16.47 -10.05 0.30
N LEU A 147 17.46 -9.30 -0.15
CA LEU A 147 18.84 -9.75 -0.24
C LEU A 147 19.50 -9.47 1.12
N LYS A 148 20.32 -10.42 1.58
CA LYS A 148 20.90 -10.44 2.94
C LYS A 148 21.41 -9.09 3.43
#